data_AF-A0A948XAS4-F1
#
_entry.id   AF-A0A948XAS4-F1
#
_cell.length_a   1.000
_cell.length_b   1.000
_cell.length_c   1.000
_cell.angle_alpha   90.00
_cell.angle_beta   90.00
_cell.angle_gamma   90.00
#
_symmetry.space_group_name_H-M   'P 1'
#
loop_
_entity.id
_entity.type
_entity.pdbx_description
1 polymer ?
#
loop_
_entity_poly.entity_id
_entity_poly.type
_entity_poly.pdbx_seq_one_letter_code
_entity_poly.pdbx_strand_id
1 'polypeptide(L)' 'IIIAGLIKNREYKKERKLPLLGDIPVLGNLFKSKSTGTETKELVVFLTPHIISGGEDLLYVEDPEKARKPKKE' A
#
# COMPACT_ATOMS: atom_id res chain seq x y z
N ILE A 1 -6.79 12.84 11.54
CA ILE A 1 -5.38 13.28 11.75
C ILE A 1 -4.46 12.22 11.14
N ILE A 2 -3.37 12.62 10.49
CA ILE A 2 -2.32 11.68 10.03
C ILE A 2 -1.36 11.49 11.19
N ILE A 3 -1.21 10.24 11.63
CA ILE A 3 -0.33 9.91 12.77
C ILE A 3 1.01 9.37 12.29
N ALA A 4 1.00 8.62 11.19
CA ALA A 4 2.21 8.00 10.65
C ALA A 4 2.16 7.93 9.12
N GLY A 5 3.35 8.04 8.52
CA GLY A 5 3.58 7.80 7.11
C GLY A 5 4.91 7.08 6.91
N LEU A 6 4.98 6.18 5.92
CA LEU A 6 6.18 5.46 5.53
C LEU A 6 6.29 5.47 4.01
N ILE A 7 7.45 5.88 3.50
CA ILE A 7 7.78 5.77 2.08
C ILE A 7 8.93 4.77 1.96
N LYS A 8 8.74 3.74 1.13
CA LYS A 8 9.73 2.69 0.89
C LYS A 8 10.02 2.59 -0.60
N ASN A 9 11.28 2.83 -0.95
CA ASN A 9 11.79 2.61 -2.30
C ASN A 9 12.53 1.27 -2.36
N ARG A 10 12.25 0.48 -3.40
CA ARG A 10 12.91 -0.78 -3.68
C ARG A 10 13.37 -0.81 -5.12
N GLU A 11 14.68 -0.80 -5.32
CA GLU A 11 15.26 -1.08 -6.62
C GLU A 11 15.46 -2.59 -6.77
N TYR A 12 15.12 -3.14 -7.94
CA TYR A 12 15.43 -4.51 -8.30
C TYR A 12 16.14 -4.56 -9.64
N LYS A 13 17.17 -5.40 -9.71
CA LYS A 13 17.90 -5.73 -10.93
C LYS A 13 17.83 -7.23 -11.12
N LYS A 14 17.24 -7.66 -12.23
CA LYS A 14 17.08 -9.06 -12.61
C LYS A 14 17.75 -9.28 -13.95
N GLU A 15 18.79 -10.11 -13.97
CA GLU A 15 19.47 -10.51 -15.19
C GLU A 15 19.16 -11.98 -15.48
N ARG A 16 18.71 -12.25 -16.70
CA ARG A 16 18.52 -13.58 -17.25
C ARG A 16 19.45 -13.73 -18.44
N LYS A 17 20.26 -14.79 -18.48
CA LYS A 17 21.19 -15.04 -19.58
C LYS A 17 21.22 -16.52 -19.93
N LEU A 18 21.50 -16.82 -21.19
CA LEU A 18 21.80 -18.19 -21.62
C LEU A 18 23.22 -18.56 -21.18
N PRO A 19 23.43 -19.72 -20.52
CA PRO A 19 24.77 -20.22 -20.22
C PRO A 19 25.55 -20.46 -21.53
N LEU A 20 26.88 -20.26 -21.51
CA LEU A 20 27.80 -20.22 -22.68
C LEU A 20 27.64 -18.98 -23.58
N LEU A 21 26.48 -18.76 -24.19
CA LEU A 21 26.29 -17.69 -25.20
C LEU A 21 26.25 -16.29 -24.57
N GLY A 22 25.75 -16.16 -23.34
CA GLY A 22 25.66 -14.88 -22.65
C GLY A 22 27.03 -14.28 -22.29
N ASP A 23 28.08 -15.09 -22.21
CA ASP A 23 29.42 -14.66 -21.78
C ASP A 23 30.39 -14.41 -22.95
N ILE A 24 29.91 -14.54 -24.19
CA ILE A 24 30.69 -14.22 -25.39
C ILE A 24 30.99 -12.71 -25.41
N PRO A 25 32.27 -12.29 -25.51
CA PRO A 25 32.64 -10.90 -25.71
C PRO A 25 31.99 -10.35 -26.99
N VAL A 26 31.58 -9.09 -27.00
CA VAL A 26 30.90 -8.42 -28.14
C VAL A 26 29.46 -8.87 -28.40
N LEU A 27 29.17 -10.18 -28.44
CA LEU A 27 27.84 -10.70 -28.81
C LEU A 27 26.94 -11.11 -27.64
N GLY A 28 27.49 -11.30 -26.44
CA GLY A 28 26.74 -11.83 -25.30
C GLY A 28 25.53 -10.99 -24.86
N ASN A 29 25.47 -9.70 -25.23
CA ASN A 29 24.36 -8.82 -24.90
C ASN A 29 23.07 -9.13 -25.68
N LEU A 30 23.17 -9.82 -26.83
CA LEU A 30 21.99 -10.30 -27.59
C LEU A 30 21.31 -11.51 -26.91
N PHE A 31 22.05 -12.21 -26.06
CA PHE A 31 21.60 -13.42 -25.34
C PHE A 31 21.39 -13.16 -23.83
N LYS A 32 21.39 -11.88 -23.43
CA LYS A 32 21.13 -11.39 -22.08
C LYS A 32 19.85 -10.56 -22.07
N SER A 33 19.00 -10.80 -21.10
CA SER A 33 17.84 -9.97 -20.79
C SER A 33 18.02 -9.37 -19.40
N LYS A 34 18.09 -8.04 -19.34
CA LYS A 34 18.19 -7.28 -18.09
C LYS A 34 16.85 -6.59 -17.85
N SER A 35 16.31 -6.77 -16.66
CA SER A 35 15.13 -6.07 -16.19
C SER A 35 15.51 -5.30 -14.93
N THR A 36 15.45 -3.99 -15.01
CA THR A 36 15.64 -3.10 -13.88
C THR A 36 14.33 -2.40 -13.61
N GLY A 37 13.96 -2.28 -12.34
CA GLY A 37 12.78 -1.51 -11.97
C GLY A 37 12.91 -0.94 -10.57
N THR A 38 12.13 0.11 -10.34
CA THR A 38 12.01 0.77 -9.06
C THR A 38 10.57 0.65 -8.61
N GLU A 39 10.36 0.13 -7.40
CA GLU A 39 9.06 0.02 -6.76
C GLU A 39 9.02 1.00 -5.58
N THR A 40 8.12 1.98 -5.66
CA THR A 40 7.85 2.94 -4.59
C THR A 40 6.55 2.53 -3.89
N LYS A 41 6.60 2.37 -2.57
CA LYS A 41 5.46 2.04 -1.72
C LYS A 41 5.27 3.14 -0.68
N GLU A 42 4.08 3.70 -0.67
CA GLU A 42 3.66 4.72 0.29
C GLU A 42 2.58 4.13 1.19
N LEU A 43 2.75 4.29 2.50
CA LEU A 43 1.78 3.86 3.51
C LEU A 43 1.47 5.06 4.40
N VAL A 44 0.18 5.30 4.63
CA VAL A 44 -0.31 6.38 5.49
C VAL A 44 -1.35 5.85 6.46
N VAL A 45 -1.25 6.22 7.73
CA VAL A 45 -2.17 5.83 8.78
C VAL A 45 -2.93 7.05 9.31
N PHE A 46 -4.26 6.95 9.27
CA PHE A 46 -5.18 7.98 9.73
C PHE A 46 -5.89 7.53 11.00
N LEU A 47 -6.08 8.48 11.92
CA LEU A 47 -6.95 8.30 13.09
C LEU A 47 -8.10 9.30 13.03
N THR A 48 -9.30 8.77 13.19
CA THR A 48 -10.54 9.52 13.30
C THR A 48 -11.04 9.33 14.73
N PRO A 49 -10.78 10.29 15.63
CA PRO A 49 -11.30 10.20 16.98
C PRO A 49 -12.82 10.46 16.95
N HIS A 50 -13.55 9.72 17.78
CA HIS A 50 -14.97 9.96 18.03
C HIS A 50 -15.13 10.34 19.51
N ILE A 51 -15.84 11.43 19.78
CA ILE A 51 -16.14 11.89 21.14
C ILE A 51 -17.60 11.55 21.41
N ILE A 52 -17.85 10.88 22.54
CA ILE A 52 -19.17 10.42 23.00
C ILE A 52 -19.42 11.14 24.33
N SER A 53 -20.50 11.91 24.44
CA SER A 53 -20.82 12.72 25.61
C SER A 53 -22.19 12.34 26.17
N GLY A 54 -22.24 11.48 27.18
CA GLY A 54 -23.46 11.22 27.97
C GLY A 54 -24.19 9.91 27.66
N GLY A 55 -25.23 9.64 28.46
CA GLY A 55 -25.93 8.34 28.50
C GLY A 55 -26.76 8.01 27.26
N GLU A 56 -27.17 9.02 26.49
CA GLU A 56 -27.85 8.82 25.20
C GLU A 56 -26.89 8.42 24.07
N ASP A 57 -25.65 8.92 24.08
CA ASP A 57 -24.64 8.60 23.06
C ASP A 57 -24.13 7.14 23.17
N LEU A 58 -24.24 6.50 24.35
CA LEU A 58 -23.85 5.10 24.55
C LEU A 58 -24.79 4.11 23.84
N LEU A 59 -26.08 4.46 23.71
CA LEU A 59 -27.05 3.67 22.96
C LEU A 59 -26.78 3.70 21.44
N TYR A 60 -25.96 4.65 20.96
CA TYR A 60 -25.52 4.73 19.56
C TYR A 60 -24.28 3.88 19.25
N VAL A 61 -23.46 3.56 20.25
CA VAL A 61 -22.25 2.72 20.06
C VAL A 61 -22.60 1.24 19.98
N GLU A 62 -23.68 0.82 20.65
CA GLU A 62 -24.11 -0.58 20.68
C GLU A 62 -24.80 -1.05 19.38
N ASP A 63 -25.44 -0.15 18.62
CA ASP A 63 -26.14 -0.49 17.37
C ASP A 63 -26.02 0.62 16.28
N PRO A 64 -24.99 0.56 15.42
CA PRO A 64 -24.76 1.55 14.37
C PRO A 64 -25.78 1.51 13.22
N GLU A 65 -26.66 0.49 13.14
CA GLU A 65 -27.69 0.42 12.10
C GLU A 65 -28.93 1.28 12.43
N LYS A 66 -29.21 1.49 13.73
CA LYS A 66 -30.38 2.24 14.19
C LYS A 66 -30.28 3.75 13.92
N ALA A 67 -29.05 4.28 13.93
CA ALA A 67 -28.75 5.69 13.67
C ALA A 67 -28.96 6.12 12.20
N ARG A 68 -29.09 5.16 11.27
CA ARG A 68 -29.28 5.44 9.83
C ARG A 68 -30.72 5.70 9.43
N LYS A 69 -31.70 5.57 10.34
CA LYS A 69 -33.09 5.88 10.02
C LYS A 69 -33.36 7.36 10.32
N PRO A 70 -33.59 8.20 9.30
CA PRO A 70 -33.99 9.58 9.53
C PRO A 70 -35.32 9.58 10.28
N LYS A 71 -35.37 10.28 11.41
CA LYS A 71 -36.62 10.59 12.12
C LYS A 71 -37.48 11.42 11.17
N LYS A 72 -38.50 10.79 10.57
CA LYS A 72 -39.58 11.50 9.88
C LYS A 72 -40.46 12.12 10.96
N GLU A 73 -40.42 13.44 11.07
CA GLU A 73 -41.55 14.27 11.52
C GLU A 73 -41.43 15.64 10.87
#